data_AF-V4ZV75-F1
#
_entry.id   AF-V4ZV75-F1
#
_cell.length_a   1.000
_cell.length_b   1.000
_cell.length_c   1.000
_cell.angle_alpha   90.00
_cell.angle_beta   90.00
_cell.angle_gamma   90.00
#
_symmetry.space_group_name_H-M   'P 1'
#
loop_
_entity.id
_entity.type
_entity.pdbx_description
1 polymer ?
#
loop_
_entity_poly.entity_id
_entity_poly.type
_entity_poly.pdbx_seq_one_letter_code
_entity_poly.pdbx_strand_id
1 'polypeptide(L)'
;MIMSETTVAVGPDELVALKQVALSGGLAGVAALSCSGLGETLDVSDQTASRRLRRLAEVDLIDREVAGDGQRVSLTGEGVARLRREYADYRRLFDDDELSLAGAVTSGMGEGRHYISLDGYMRQFRERLGYEPYPGTLNVDLDERSVRARAEIEAFDAVPIDGWADEDRTFGPATCYGATVVRADDSRRYEGAHAIVPERTHHDDDQIEVIAPDRLRDELDLEDGARIVLRVTDVDPTEAGA
;
A
#
# COMPACT_ATOMS: atom_id res chain seq x y z
N MET A 1 -31.14 6.45 -24.45
CA MET A 1 -30.15 7.54 -24.48
C MET A 1 -29.87 7.88 -23.03
N ILE A 2 -28.86 7.23 -22.45
CA ILE A 2 -28.51 7.40 -21.03
C ILE A 2 -27.80 8.75 -20.95
N MET A 3 -28.39 9.69 -20.21
CA MET A 3 -27.78 10.97 -19.94
C MET A 3 -26.52 10.74 -19.10
N SER A 4 -25.37 11.14 -19.65
CA SER A 4 -24.11 11.21 -18.93
C SER A 4 -24.28 12.15 -17.74
N GLU A 5 -24.25 11.60 -16.52
CA GLU A 5 -24.18 12.40 -15.29
C GLU A 5 -22.95 13.30 -15.37
N THR A 6 -23.20 14.60 -15.36
CA THR A 6 -22.17 15.62 -15.33
C THR A 6 -21.62 15.64 -13.91
N THR A 7 -20.45 15.05 -13.69
CA THR A 7 -19.70 15.19 -12.43
C THR A 7 -19.66 16.65 -12.03
N VAL A 8 -20.15 16.97 -10.83
CA VAL A 8 -20.19 18.34 -10.31
C VAL A 8 -18.75 18.83 -10.13
N ALA A 9 -18.28 19.63 -11.09
CA ALA A 9 -16.89 20.06 -11.15
C ALA A 9 -16.68 21.26 -10.23
N VAL A 10 -16.00 21.03 -9.11
CA VAL A 10 -15.36 22.08 -8.32
C VAL A 10 -13.96 22.38 -8.89
N GLY A 11 -13.52 23.62 -8.81
CA GLY A 11 -12.21 24.04 -9.31
C GLY A 11 -11.07 23.60 -8.37
N PRO A 12 -9.81 23.80 -8.80
CA PRO A 12 -8.62 23.50 -7.99
C PRO A 12 -8.65 24.18 -6.61
N ASP A 13 -9.13 25.43 -6.59
CA ASP A 13 -9.26 26.25 -5.39
C ASP A 13 -10.20 25.65 -4.33
N GLU A 14 -11.38 25.20 -4.76
CA GLU A 14 -12.33 24.52 -3.89
C GLU A 14 -11.82 23.14 -3.47
N LEU A 15 -11.13 22.42 -4.34
CA LEU A 15 -10.52 21.13 -4.01
C LEU A 15 -9.45 21.26 -2.91
N VAL A 16 -8.63 22.30 -2.99
CA VAL A 16 -7.64 22.62 -1.95
C VAL A 16 -8.35 22.95 -0.63
N ALA A 17 -9.46 23.70 -0.67
CA ALA A 17 -10.25 23.95 0.53
C ALA A 17 -10.89 22.66 1.10
N LEU A 18 -11.40 21.77 0.26
CA LEU A 18 -11.95 20.46 0.65
C LEU A 18 -10.89 19.60 1.36
N LYS A 19 -9.66 19.57 0.81
CA LYS A 19 -8.50 18.91 1.43
C LYS A 19 -8.20 19.48 2.81
N GLN A 20 -8.24 20.80 2.99
CA GLN A 20 -7.99 21.40 4.30
C GLN A 20 -9.08 21.08 5.33
N VAL A 21 -10.35 21.02 4.92
CA VAL A 21 -11.43 20.55 5.80
C VAL A 21 -11.15 19.11 6.27
N ALA A 22 -10.75 18.23 5.35
CA ALA A 22 -10.39 16.86 5.68
C ALA A 22 -9.21 16.76 6.66
N LEU A 23 -8.12 17.51 6.40
CA LEU A 23 -6.94 17.59 7.26
C LEU A 23 -7.25 18.15 8.65
N SER A 24 -8.29 18.98 8.76
CA SER A 24 -8.77 19.54 10.04
C SER A 24 -9.70 18.60 10.80
N GLY A 25 -9.84 17.34 10.37
CA GLY A 25 -10.65 16.31 11.02
C GLY A 25 -12.02 16.07 10.39
N GLY A 26 -12.40 16.82 9.35
CA GLY A 26 -13.71 16.72 8.70
C GLY A 26 -13.95 15.40 7.95
N LEU A 27 -12.90 14.58 7.75
CA LEU A 27 -13.00 13.24 7.17
C LEU A 27 -13.46 12.18 8.18
N ALA A 28 -12.96 12.27 9.43
CA ALA A 28 -13.26 11.30 10.49
C ALA A 28 -14.44 11.71 11.38
N GLY A 29 -14.91 12.95 11.24
CA GLY A 29 -15.99 13.52 12.04
C GLY A 29 -16.27 14.96 11.62
N VAL A 30 -16.58 15.81 12.60
CA VAL A 30 -16.94 17.21 12.38
C VAL A 30 -15.77 18.12 12.81
N ALA A 31 -15.20 18.84 11.86
CA ALA A 31 -14.15 19.83 12.11
C ALA A 31 -14.75 21.16 12.58
N ALA A 32 -14.19 21.73 13.65
CA ALA A 32 -14.46 23.11 14.04
C ALA A 32 -13.52 24.05 13.27
N LEU A 33 -14.07 24.88 12.40
CA LEU A 33 -13.32 25.76 11.50
C LEU A 33 -13.84 27.19 11.55
N SER A 34 -12.92 28.16 11.50
CA SER A 34 -13.21 29.56 11.23
C SER A 34 -12.79 29.91 9.80
N CYS A 35 -13.44 30.92 9.19
CA CYS A 35 -13.00 31.44 7.90
C CYS A 35 -11.59 32.04 7.97
N SER A 36 -11.23 32.64 9.10
CA SER A 36 -9.91 33.21 9.32
C SER A 36 -8.83 32.13 9.36
N GLY A 37 -9.02 31.06 10.14
CA GLY A 37 -8.06 29.96 10.22
C GLY A 37 -7.89 29.21 8.89
N LEU A 38 -9.00 29.01 8.16
CA LEU A 38 -8.93 28.45 6.81
C LEU A 38 -8.26 29.42 5.83
N GLY A 39 -8.52 30.73 5.94
CA GLY A 39 -7.90 31.77 5.12
C GLY A 39 -6.39 31.82 5.32
N GLU A 40 -5.92 31.83 6.56
CA GLU A 40 -4.50 31.78 6.92
C GLU A 40 -3.81 30.54 6.35
N THR A 41 -4.43 29.36 6.50
CA THR A 41 -3.87 28.09 6.01
C THR A 41 -3.78 28.05 4.49
N LEU A 42 -4.71 28.71 3.80
CA LEU A 42 -4.80 28.74 2.35
C LEU A 42 -4.14 29.96 1.70
N ASP A 43 -3.57 30.87 2.50
CA ASP A 43 -3.07 32.18 2.07
C ASP A 43 -4.10 32.98 1.24
N VAL A 44 -5.34 33.04 1.75
CA VAL A 44 -6.45 33.79 1.13
C VAL A 44 -7.23 34.57 2.18
N SER A 45 -8.02 35.55 1.74
CA SER A 45 -8.91 36.28 2.64
C SER A 45 -10.04 35.42 3.21
N ASP A 46 -10.53 35.76 4.41
CA ASP A 46 -11.68 35.15 5.07
C ASP A 46 -12.91 35.07 4.15
N GLN A 47 -13.12 36.11 3.33
CA GLN A 47 -14.22 36.16 2.36
C GLN A 47 -14.06 35.11 1.26
N THR A 48 -12.83 34.89 0.79
CA THR A 48 -12.52 33.85 -0.21
C THR A 48 -12.66 32.46 0.39
N ALA A 49 -12.15 32.23 1.60
CA ALA A 49 -12.35 30.98 2.33
C ALA A 49 -13.84 30.67 2.54
N SER A 50 -14.62 31.67 2.98
CA SER A 50 -16.08 31.55 3.14
C SER A 50 -16.81 31.22 1.84
N ARG A 51 -16.37 31.80 0.71
CA ARG A 51 -16.93 31.54 -0.62
C ARG A 51 -16.64 30.10 -1.06
N ARG A 52 -15.41 29.60 -0.86
CA ARG A 52 -15.03 28.22 -1.18
C ARG A 52 -15.82 27.20 -0.36
N LEU A 53 -15.98 27.41 0.95
CA LEU A 53 -16.80 26.54 1.80
C LEU A 53 -18.28 26.54 1.37
N ARG A 54 -18.86 27.72 1.08
CA ARG A 54 -20.23 27.79 0.55
C ARG A 54 -20.37 27.01 -0.74
N ARG A 55 -19.41 27.16 -1.66
CA ARG A 55 -19.42 26.44 -2.93
C ARG A 55 -19.36 24.93 -2.74
N LEU A 56 -18.50 24.44 -1.85
CA LEU A 56 -18.39 23.02 -1.52
C LEU A 56 -19.70 22.46 -0.93
N ALA A 57 -20.42 23.24 -0.12
CA ALA A 57 -21.71 22.84 0.44
C ALA A 57 -22.82 22.86 -0.63
N GLU A 58 -22.83 23.87 -1.51
CA GLU A 58 -23.79 23.95 -2.64
C GLU A 58 -23.71 22.74 -3.59
N VAL A 59 -22.52 22.15 -3.71
CA VAL A 59 -22.28 20.99 -4.57
C VAL A 59 -22.23 19.67 -3.79
N ASP A 60 -22.70 19.66 -2.55
CA ASP A 60 -22.83 18.48 -1.69
C ASP A 60 -21.49 17.74 -1.43
N LEU A 61 -20.37 18.46 -1.39
CA LEU A 61 -19.07 17.87 -1.01
C LEU A 61 -18.76 18.00 0.49
N ILE A 62 -19.46 18.91 1.18
CA ILE A 62 -19.36 19.07 2.63
C ILE A 62 -20.75 19.32 3.24
N ASP A 63 -20.94 18.84 4.46
CA ASP A 63 -21.98 19.30 5.36
C ASP A 63 -21.43 20.43 6.23
N ARG A 64 -22.21 21.49 6.41
CA ARG A 64 -21.78 22.69 7.14
C ARG A 64 -22.90 23.26 8.00
N GLU A 65 -22.57 23.49 9.27
CA GLU A 65 -23.40 24.23 10.21
C GLU A 65 -22.66 25.47 10.70
N VAL A 66 -23.30 26.63 10.64
CA VAL A 66 -22.72 27.91 11.07
C VAL A 66 -23.29 28.27 12.44
N ALA A 67 -22.42 28.48 13.41
CA ALA A 67 -22.76 28.88 14.77
C ALA A 67 -22.02 30.18 15.16
N GLY A 68 -22.39 30.77 16.30
CA GLY A 68 -21.82 32.05 16.76
C GLY A 68 -20.33 31.98 17.11
N ASP A 69 -19.80 30.78 17.37
CA ASP A 69 -18.41 30.49 17.74
C ASP A 69 -17.57 29.92 16.57
N GLY A 70 -18.15 29.77 15.37
CA GLY A 70 -17.44 29.26 14.21
C GLY A 70 -18.32 28.41 13.30
N GLN A 71 -17.72 27.41 12.68
CA GLN A 71 -18.39 26.54 11.72
C GLN A 71 -18.04 25.11 12.03
N ARG A 72 -19.03 24.24 11.97
CA ARG A 72 -18.86 22.80 12.05
C ARG A 72 -18.98 22.23 10.64
N VAL A 73 -17.92 21.58 10.18
CA VAL A 73 -17.81 21.12 8.79
C VAL A 73 -17.36 19.66 8.74
N SER A 74 -18.05 18.84 7.96
CA SER A 74 -17.67 17.45 7.68
C SER A 74 -17.76 17.16 6.19
N LEU A 75 -17.01 16.18 5.72
CA LEU A 75 -17.12 15.71 4.34
C LEU A 75 -18.36 14.83 4.19
N THR A 76 -19.07 15.00 3.08
CA THR A 76 -20.10 14.05 2.64
C THR A 76 -19.44 12.84 1.95
N GLY A 77 -20.23 11.83 1.60
CA GLY A 77 -19.75 10.70 0.78
C GLY A 77 -19.13 11.16 -0.55
N GLU A 78 -19.73 12.14 -1.22
CA GLU A 78 -19.22 12.73 -2.46
C GLU A 78 -17.92 13.52 -2.26
N GLY A 79 -17.80 14.26 -1.14
CA GLY A 79 -16.56 14.92 -0.75
C GLY A 79 -15.41 13.94 -0.58
N VAL A 80 -15.66 12.83 0.12
CA VAL A 80 -14.68 11.75 0.30
C VAL A 80 -14.33 11.12 -1.05
N ALA A 81 -15.32 10.81 -1.89
CA ALA A 81 -15.09 10.24 -3.21
C ALA A 81 -14.27 11.17 -4.13
N ARG A 82 -14.46 12.50 -4.02
CA ARG A 82 -13.69 13.49 -4.78
C ARG A 82 -12.22 13.53 -4.34
N LEU A 83 -11.94 13.48 -3.04
CA LEU A 83 -10.57 13.40 -2.53
C LEU A 83 -9.91 12.05 -2.82
N ARG A 84 -10.67 10.95 -2.82
CA ARG A 84 -10.15 9.63 -3.24
C ARG A 84 -9.73 9.60 -4.69
N ARG A 85 -10.46 10.27 -5.59
CA ARG A 85 -10.07 10.44 -7.00
C ARG A 85 -8.78 11.24 -7.12
N GLU A 86 -8.66 12.35 -6.40
CA GLU A 86 -7.43 13.14 -6.36
C GLU A 86 -6.24 12.32 -5.84
N TYR A 87 -6.44 11.53 -4.79
CA TYR A 87 -5.43 10.62 -4.27
C TYR A 87 -5.04 9.56 -5.30
N ALA A 88 -6.00 8.99 -6.03
CA ALA A 88 -5.72 8.03 -7.09
C ALA A 88 -4.92 8.65 -8.24
N ASP A 89 -5.17 9.90 -8.60
CA ASP A 89 -4.38 10.62 -9.60
C ASP A 89 -2.95 10.85 -9.09
N TYR A 90 -2.76 11.23 -7.82
CA TYR A 90 -1.42 11.31 -7.23
C TYR A 90 -0.74 9.95 -7.15
N ARG A 91 -1.46 8.86 -6.83
CA ARG A 91 -0.89 7.51 -6.92
C ARG A 91 -0.44 7.22 -8.35
N ARG A 92 -1.24 7.52 -9.37
CA ARG A 92 -0.81 7.33 -10.78
C ARG A 92 0.36 8.20 -11.22
N LEU A 93 0.59 9.34 -10.58
CA LEU A 93 1.67 10.28 -10.93
C LEU A 93 2.96 10.04 -10.15
N PHE A 94 2.88 9.39 -8.99
CA PHE A 94 3.99 9.23 -8.05
C PHE A 94 4.25 7.78 -7.64
N ASP A 95 3.24 6.91 -7.69
CA ASP A 95 3.37 5.45 -7.61
C ASP A 95 3.34 4.89 -9.05
N ASP A 96 4.39 5.16 -9.83
CA ASP A 96 4.72 4.34 -10.99
C ASP A 96 5.35 3.03 -10.47
N ASP A 97 4.82 1.88 -10.90
CA ASP A 97 5.44 0.54 -10.81
C ASP A 97 5.73 -0.04 -9.40
N GLU A 98 5.12 0.46 -8.31
CA GLU A 98 5.38 -0.07 -6.95
C GLU A 98 4.09 -0.33 -6.13
N LEU A 99 3.86 -1.59 -5.74
CA LEU A 99 2.86 -1.97 -4.73
C LEU A 99 3.49 -1.98 -3.34
N SER A 100 2.95 -1.17 -2.44
CA SER A 100 3.38 -1.14 -1.03
C SER A 100 2.45 -1.93 -0.12
N LEU A 101 2.99 -2.97 0.53
CA LEU A 101 2.32 -3.78 1.54
C LEU A 101 2.99 -3.56 2.90
N ALA A 102 2.26 -2.99 3.84
CA ALA A 102 2.73 -2.72 5.19
C ALA A 102 2.27 -3.80 6.18
N GLY A 103 3.13 -4.14 7.12
CA GLY A 103 2.84 -5.16 8.11
C GLY A 103 3.82 -5.22 9.28
N ALA A 104 3.62 -6.21 10.14
CA ALA A 104 4.50 -6.51 11.26
C ALA A 104 5.20 -7.85 11.05
N VAL A 105 6.51 -7.88 11.32
CA VAL A 105 7.30 -9.12 11.29
C VAL A 105 6.76 -10.09 12.33
N THR A 106 6.59 -11.35 11.94
CA THR A 106 6.08 -12.41 12.82
C THR A 106 6.93 -13.68 12.74
N SER A 107 6.87 -14.51 13.77
CA SER A 107 7.48 -15.83 13.77
C SER A 107 6.45 -16.87 13.34
N GLY A 108 6.71 -17.55 12.23
CA GLY A 108 5.93 -18.72 11.81
C GLY A 108 6.33 -19.99 12.57
N MET A 109 5.76 -21.13 12.18
CA MET A 109 6.09 -22.45 12.75
C MET A 109 7.48 -23.00 12.34
N GLY A 110 8.26 -22.22 11.58
CA GLY A 110 9.59 -22.60 11.10
C GLY A 110 9.59 -23.53 9.88
N GLU A 111 8.42 -23.81 9.30
CA GLU A 111 8.26 -24.70 8.15
C GLU A 111 8.93 -24.16 6.87
N GLY A 112 8.98 -22.84 6.70
CA GLY A 112 9.65 -22.20 5.56
C GLY A 112 11.10 -22.64 5.39
N ARG A 113 11.84 -22.87 6.48
CA ARG A 113 13.22 -23.40 6.41
C ARG A 113 13.27 -24.74 5.70
N HIS A 114 12.33 -25.64 6.00
CA HIS A 114 12.29 -26.96 5.38
C HIS A 114 12.07 -26.82 3.88
N TYR A 115 11.05 -26.06 3.46
CA TYR A 115 10.69 -25.91 2.05
C TYR A 115 11.75 -25.19 1.22
N ILE A 116 12.26 -24.06 1.70
CA ILE A 116 13.27 -23.26 0.98
C ILE A 116 14.57 -24.05 0.77
N SER A 117 14.88 -25.01 1.64
CA SER A 117 16.10 -25.82 1.56
C SER A 117 15.97 -27.04 0.64
N LEU A 118 14.80 -27.35 0.08
CA LEU A 118 14.62 -28.54 -0.76
C LEU A 118 15.28 -28.34 -2.13
N ASP A 119 16.04 -29.35 -2.58
CA ASP A 119 16.81 -29.28 -3.84
C ASP A 119 15.97 -28.91 -5.07
N GLY A 120 14.72 -29.37 -5.13
CA GLY A 120 13.82 -29.08 -6.25
C GLY A 120 13.42 -27.61 -6.34
N TYR A 121 13.27 -26.91 -5.21
CA TYR A 121 13.06 -25.46 -5.19
C TYR A 121 14.40 -24.71 -5.30
N MET A 122 15.41 -25.12 -4.55
CA MET A 122 16.72 -24.46 -4.49
C MET A 122 17.39 -24.35 -5.87
N ARG A 123 17.27 -25.37 -6.72
CA ARG A 123 17.76 -25.30 -8.11
C ARG A 123 17.08 -24.18 -8.89
N GLN A 124 15.76 -24.05 -8.75
CA GLN A 124 14.98 -23.02 -9.46
C GLN A 124 15.24 -21.62 -8.91
N PHE A 125 15.46 -21.47 -7.60
CA PHE A 125 15.86 -20.18 -7.02
C PHE A 125 17.21 -19.71 -7.59
N ARG A 126 18.22 -20.58 -7.62
CA ARG A 126 19.52 -20.26 -8.24
C ARG A 126 19.38 -19.86 -9.70
N GLU A 127 18.62 -20.62 -10.48
CA GLU A 127 18.50 -20.43 -11.92
C GLU A 127 17.64 -19.22 -12.30
N ARG A 128 16.53 -18.99 -11.58
CA ARG A 128 15.52 -18.00 -11.96
C ARG A 128 15.58 -16.70 -11.15
N LEU A 129 16.03 -16.76 -9.90
CA LEU A 129 16.20 -15.58 -9.04
C LEU A 129 17.66 -15.09 -8.96
N GLY A 130 18.61 -15.88 -9.45
CA GLY A 130 20.03 -15.53 -9.47
C GLY A 130 20.75 -15.67 -8.12
N TYR A 131 20.11 -16.24 -7.09
CA TYR A 131 20.73 -16.44 -5.78
C TYR A 131 20.22 -17.70 -5.05
N GLU A 132 20.97 -18.11 -4.03
CA GLU A 132 20.56 -19.12 -3.05
C GLU A 132 19.90 -18.43 -1.87
N PRO A 133 18.59 -18.63 -1.60
CA PRO A 133 17.96 -17.98 -0.46
C PRO A 133 18.51 -18.50 0.86
N TYR A 134 18.56 -17.62 1.86
CA TYR A 134 18.74 -18.02 3.25
C TYR A 134 17.72 -19.11 3.64
N PRO A 135 18.10 -20.17 4.39
CA PRO A 135 17.19 -21.23 4.83
C PRO A 135 16.07 -20.77 5.80
N GLY A 136 15.03 -20.14 5.25
CA GLY A 136 13.84 -19.67 5.95
C GLY A 136 13.13 -18.56 5.19
N THR A 137 11.96 -18.17 5.68
CA THR A 137 11.17 -17.04 5.18
C THR A 137 10.96 -16.01 6.29
N LEU A 138 10.97 -14.73 5.92
CA LEU A 138 10.50 -13.66 6.78
C LEU A 138 8.97 -13.59 6.63
N ASN A 139 8.24 -13.85 7.70
CA ASN A 139 6.78 -13.77 7.71
C ASN A 139 6.34 -12.37 8.11
N VAL A 140 5.33 -11.86 7.44
CA VAL A 140 4.80 -10.50 7.66
C VAL A 140 3.28 -10.57 7.77
N ASP A 141 2.76 -10.19 8.93
CA ASP A 141 1.33 -9.97 9.16
C ASP A 141 0.94 -8.60 8.59
N LEU A 142 0.21 -8.60 7.49
CA LEU A 142 -0.24 -7.41 6.77
C LEU A 142 -1.30 -6.64 7.57
N ASP A 143 -1.23 -5.32 7.51
CA ASP A 143 -2.32 -4.49 8.03
C ASP A 143 -3.58 -4.57 7.15
N GLU A 144 -4.75 -4.19 7.69
CA GLU A 144 -6.03 -4.32 6.99
C GLU A 144 -6.06 -3.67 5.59
N ARG A 145 -5.29 -2.58 5.41
CA ARG A 145 -5.18 -1.91 4.11
C ARG A 145 -4.38 -2.77 3.15
N SER A 146 -3.29 -3.33 3.60
CA SER A 146 -2.36 -4.15 2.82
C SER A 146 -2.95 -5.52 2.52
N VAL A 147 -3.77 -6.10 3.40
CA VAL A 147 -4.58 -7.29 3.10
C VAL A 147 -5.45 -7.06 1.87
N ARG A 148 -6.14 -5.91 1.80
CA ARG A 148 -7.02 -5.57 0.66
C ARG A 148 -6.24 -5.28 -0.63
N ALA A 149 -5.04 -4.71 -0.49
CA ALA A 149 -4.17 -4.39 -1.62
C ALA A 149 -3.33 -5.58 -2.09
N ARG A 150 -3.19 -6.64 -1.28
CA ARG A 150 -2.33 -7.80 -1.58
C ARG A 150 -2.68 -8.44 -2.92
N ALA A 151 -3.97 -8.55 -3.26
CA ALA A 151 -4.40 -9.12 -4.53
C ALA A 151 -3.86 -8.36 -5.75
N GLU A 152 -3.48 -7.08 -5.59
CA GLU A 152 -2.86 -6.29 -6.66
C GLU A 152 -1.46 -6.81 -7.02
N ILE A 153 -0.82 -7.65 -6.18
CA ILE A 153 0.50 -8.23 -6.45
C ILE A 153 0.50 -9.08 -7.74
N GLU A 154 -0.64 -9.69 -8.08
CA GLU A 154 -0.79 -10.51 -9.29
C GLU A 154 -0.68 -9.69 -10.59
N ALA A 155 -0.74 -8.36 -10.51
CA ALA A 155 -0.57 -7.48 -11.66
C ALA A 155 0.90 -7.21 -12.01
N PHE A 156 1.85 -7.60 -11.16
CA PHE A 156 3.28 -7.38 -11.33
C PHE A 156 3.97 -8.55 -12.02
N ASP A 157 5.08 -8.24 -12.70
CA ASP A 157 5.97 -9.24 -13.26
C ASP A 157 6.51 -10.16 -12.16
N ALA A 158 6.48 -11.46 -12.46
CA ALA A 158 6.78 -12.48 -11.47
C ALA A 158 7.62 -13.62 -12.06
N VAL A 159 8.41 -14.23 -11.19
CA VAL A 159 9.22 -15.41 -11.51
C VAL A 159 8.47 -16.65 -11.01
N PRO A 160 7.91 -17.47 -11.92
CA PRO A 160 7.26 -18.72 -11.53
C PRO A 160 8.31 -19.73 -11.05
N ILE A 161 7.92 -20.55 -10.08
CA ILE A 161 8.67 -21.69 -9.54
C ILE A 161 7.79 -22.92 -9.71
N ASP A 162 8.25 -23.87 -10.50
CA ASP A 162 7.46 -25.03 -10.89
C ASP A 162 7.33 -26.00 -9.71
N GLY A 163 6.13 -26.59 -9.61
CA GLY A 163 5.91 -27.75 -8.74
C GLY A 163 6.72 -28.95 -9.21
N TRP A 164 7.09 -29.82 -8.27
CA TRP A 164 7.91 -30.99 -8.53
C TRP A 164 7.52 -32.13 -7.58
N ALA A 165 8.01 -33.35 -7.85
CA ALA A 165 7.76 -34.50 -7.00
C ALA A 165 9.05 -35.30 -6.82
N ASP A 166 9.19 -35.92 -5.66
CA ASP A 166 10.16 -36.98 -5.38
C ASP A 166 9.43 -38.31 -5.15
N GLU A 167 10.16 -39.31 -4.64
CA GLU A 167 9.61 -40.64 -4.35
C GLU A 167 8.59 -40.64 -3.20
N ASP A 168 8.63 -39.63 -2.33
CA ASP A 168 7.84 -39.57 -1.10
C ASP A 168 6.58 -38.68 -1.24
N ARG A 169 6.68 -37.56 -1.96
CA ARG A 169 5.61 -36.55 -2.03
C ARG A 169 5.70 -35.63 -3.26
N THR A 170 4.63 -34.88 -3.46
CA THR A 170 4.55 -33.79 -4.45
C THR A 170 4.58 -32.44 -3.74
N PHE A 171 5.30 -31.49 -4.34
CA PHE A 171 5.46 -30.11 -3.91
C PHE A 171 4.81 -29.19 -4.95
N GLY A 172 4.03 -28.23 -4.46
CA GLY A 172 3.27 -27.32 -5.33
C GLY A 172 4.14 -26.24 -5.98
N PRO A 173 3.64 -25.59 -7.04
CA PRO A 173 4.29 -24.39 -7.57
C PRO A 173 4.18 -23.20 -6.61
N ALA A 174 5.03 -22.22 -6.84
CA ALA A 174 5.02 -20.93 -6.17
C ALA A 174 5.38 -19.81 -7.16
N THR A 175 5.03 -18.58 -6.81
CA THR A 175 5.33 -17.39 -7.61
C THR A 175 6.17 -16.43 -6.76
N CYS A 176 7.27 -15.92 -7.32
CA CYS A 176 8.16 -14.97 -6.66
C CYS A 176 8.05 -13.58 -7.31
N TYR A 177 7.86 -12.55 -6.50
CA TYR A 177 7.76 -11.16 -6.95
C TYR A 177 8.95 -10.35 -6.44
N GLY A 178 9.59 -9.56 -7.30
CA GLY A 178 10.71 -8.70 -6.90
C GLY A 178 10.28 -7.72 -5.82
N ALA A 179 11.09 -7.60 -4.76
CA ALA A 179 10.71 -6.83 -3.59
C ALA A 179 11.87 -6.12 -2.89
N THR A 180 11.57 -4.93 -2.38
CA THR A 180 12.40 -4.20 -1.40
C THR A 180 11.73 -4.22 -0.04
N VAL A 181 12.46 -4.65 0.99
CA VAL A 181 11.97 -4.64 2.38
C VAL A 181 12.48 -3.38 3.07
N VAL A 182 11.57 -2.53 3.55
CA VAL A 182 11.90 -1.27 4.23
C VAL A 182 11.42 -1.30 5.67
N ARG A 183 12.30 -1.04 6.63
CA ARG A 183 11.95 -0.86 8.05
C ARG A 183 11.29 0.49 8.26
N ALA A 184 10.12 0.50 8.91
CA ALA A 184 9.31 1.72 9.04
C ALA A 184 9.95 2.79 9.96
N ASP A 185 10.69 2.36 10.99
CA ASP A 185 11.15 3.25 12.06
C ASP A 185 12.38 4.09 11.68
N ASP A 186 13.28 3.53 10.87
CA ASP A 186 14.57 4.15 10.53
C ASP A 186 14.91 4.10 9.03
N SER A 187 13.96 3.65 8.21
CA SER A 187 14.10 3.57 6.74
C SER A 187 15.28 2.72 6.25
N ARG A 188 15.85 1.84 7.09
CA ARG A 188 16.76 0.80 6.60
C ARG A 188 16.04 -0.05 5.56
N ARG A 189 16.72 -0.40 4.48
CA ARG A 189 16.14 -1.19 3.40
C ARG A 189 17.05 -2.29 2.91
N TYR A 190 16.43 -3.36 2.43
CA TYR A 190 17.08 -4.48 1.79
C TYR A 190 16.45 -4.67 0.41
N GLU A 191 17.27 -4.59 -0.63
CA GLU A 191 16.90 -4.77 -2.03
C GLU A 191 17.26 -6.19 -2.50
N GLY A 192 16.66 -6.67 -3.60
CA GLY A 192 16.92 -8.01 -4.12
C GLY A 192 16.21 -9.14 -3.37
N ALA A 193 15.29 -8.81 -2.45
CA ALA A 193 14.41 -9.79 -1.84
C ALA A 193 13.27 -10.16 -2.81
N HIS A 194 12.59 -11.27 -2.52
CA HIS A 194 11.40 -11.67 -3.27
C HIS A 194 10.27 -12.05 -2.33
N ALA A 195 9.06 -11.54 -2.59
CA ALA A 195 7.86 -12.05 -1.98
C ALA A 195 7.51 -13.40 -2.62
N ILE A 196 7.28 -14.43 -1.82
CA ILE A 196 6.96 -15.78 -2.31
C ILE A 196 5.51 -16.13 -1.99
N VAL A 197 4.75 -16.54 -3.01
CA VAL A 197 3.34 -16.90 -2.90
C VAL A 197 3.13 -18.32 -3.45
N PRO A 198 2.89 -19.34 -2.60
CA PRO A 198 2.54 -20.67 -3.06
C PRO A 198 1.15 -20.69 -3.71
N GLU A 199 0.97 -21.38 -4.85
CA GLU A 199 -0.36 -21.46 -5.51
C GLU A 199 -1.36 -22.34 -4.73
N ARG A 200 -0.86 -23.20 -3.85
CA ARG A 200 -1.66 -24.14 -3.06
C ARG A 200 -1.37 -23.99 -1.57
N THR A 201 -1.84 -22.90 -0.97
CA THR A 201 -1.86 -22.76 0.49
C THR A 201 -3.18 -22.20 0.96
N HIS A 202 -3.71 -22.79 2.03
CA HIS A 202 -4.76 -22.22 2.88
C HIS A 202 -4.19 -21.12 3.80
N HIS A 203 -3.24 -20.32 3.31
CA HIS A 203 -2.72 -19.21 4.10
C HIS A 203 -3.73 -18.08 4.05
N ASP A 204 -4.01 -17.55 5.23
CA ASP A 204 -4.86 -16.40 5.38
C ASP A 204 -4.23 -15.25 4.55
N ASP A 205 -5.07 -14.54 3.79
CA ASP A 205 -4.64 -13.45 2.89
C ASP A 205 -3.94 -12.29 3.66
N ASP A 206 -3.87 -12.38 4.98
CA ASP A 206 -3.16 -11.48 5.88
C ASP A 206 -1.67 -11.78 6.08
N GLN A 207 -1.13 -12.91 5.61
CA GLN A 207 0.31 -13.21 5.75
C GLN A 207 1.05 -13.29 4.41
N ILE A 208 2.13 -12.51 4.28
CA ILE A 208 3.06 -12.63 3.14
C ILE A 208 4.44 -13.09 3.60
N GLU A 209 5.07 -13.94 2.79
CA GLU A 209 6.40 -14.49 3.04
C GLU A 209 7.43 -13.84 2.12
N VAL A 210 8.62 -13.58 2.66
CA VAL A 210 9.74 -13.00 1.91
C VAL A 210 10.98 -13.88 2.01
N ILE A 211 11.62 -14.12 0.87
CA ILE A 211 12.93 -14.78 0.74
C ILE A 211 13.98 -13.79 0.27
N ALA A 212 15.23 -14.02 0.65
CA ALA A 212 16.38 -13.21 0.29
C ALA A 212 17.65 -14.07 0.40
N PRO A 213 18.77 -13.69 -0.25
CA PRO A 213 20.04 -14.40 -0.07
C PRO A 213 20.54 -14.33 1.37
N ASP A 214 20.28 -13.20 2.06
CA ASP A 214 20.68 -12.99 3.44
C ASP A 214 19.52 -13.16 4.43
N ARG A 215 19.87 -13.32 5.70
CA ARG A 215 18.88 -13.36 6.77
C ARG A 215 18.39 -11.95 7.08
N LEU A 216 17.23 -11.58 6.51
CA LEU A 216 16.62 -10.25 6.65
C LEU A 216 16.51 -9.73 8.09
N ARG A 217 16.29 -10.60 9.08
CA ARG A 217 16.26 -10.18 10.50
C ARG A 217 17.59 -9.62 10.99
N ASP A 218 18.70 -10.19 10.53
CA ASP A 218 20.03 -9.76 10.94
C ASP A 218 20.43 -8.49 10.16
N GLU A 219 20.14 -8.46 8.85
CA GLU A 219 20.46 -7.33 7.97
C GLU A 219 19.68 -6.05 8.32
N LEU A 220 18.41 -6.20 8.68
CA LEU A 220 17.52 -5.07 8.98
C LEU A 220 17.27 -4.86 10.48
N ASP A 221 17.90 -5.64 11.36
CA ASP A 221 17.72 -5.58 12.81
C ASP A 221 16.23 -5.71 13.21
N LEU A 222 15.58 -6.78 12.72
CA LEU A 222 14.14 -7.02 12.86
C LEU A 222 13.83 -8.06 13.94
N GLU A 223 12.96 -7.66 14.86
CA GLU A 223 12.32 -8.51 15.86
C GLU A 223 10.84 -8.71 15.54
N ASP A 224 10.18 -9.62 16.25
CA ASP A 224 8.72 -9.78 16.12
C ASP A 224 8.00 -8.49 16.51
N GLY A 225 6.99 -8.11 15.74
CA GLY A 225 6.28 -6.84 15.88
C GLY A 225 6.94 -5.65 15.18
N ALA A 226 8.18 -5.79 14.67
CA ALA A 226 8.84 -4.73 13.91
C ALA A 226 8.00 -4.38 12.67
N ARG A 227 7.75 -3.09 12.45
CA ARG A 227 6.94 -2.60 11.32
C ARG A 227 7.82 -2.47 10.08
N ILE A 228 7.36 -3.07 8.99
CA ILE A 228 8.03 -2.98 7.70
C ILE A 228 7.03 -2.64 6.58
N VAL A 229 7.57 -2.16 5.48
CA VAL A 229 6.88 -1.97 4.21
C VAL A 229 7.60 -2.80 3.17
N LEU A 230 6.89 -3.74 2.58
CA LEU A 230 7.30 -4.51 1.42
C LEU A 230 6.88 -3.74 0.17
N ARG A 231 7.85 -3.38 -0.66
CA ARG A 231 7.64 -2.68 -1.92
C ARG A 231 7.87 -3.66 -3.05
N VAL A 232 6.81 -4.01 -3.75
CA VAL A 232 6.85 -4.92 -4.90
C VAL A 232 6.94 -4.09 -6.17
N THR A 233 7.90 -4.40 -7.02
CA THR A 233 8.13 -3.71 -8.30
C THR A 233 8.20 -4.71 -9.43
N ASP A 234 7.97 -4.25 -10.66
CA ASP A 234 8.28 -5.07 -11.83
C ASP A 234 9.78 -5.40 -11.87
N VAL A 235 10.11 -6.59 -12.36
CA VAL A 235 11.50 -7.03 -12.46
C VAL A 235 12.12 -6.37 -13.69
N ASP A 236 13.18 -5.58 -13.51
CA ASP A 236 13.89 -4.96 -14.62
C ASP A 236 14.40 -6.06 -15.59
N PRO A 237 13.95 -6.09 -16.86
CA PRO A 237 14.30 -7.15 -17.82
C PRO A 237 15.81 -7.27 -18.10
N THR A 238 16.60 -6.29 -17.68
CA THR A 238 18.05 -6.24 -17.87
C THR A 238 18.86 -7.01 -16.83
N GLU A 239 18.27 -7.42 -15.70
CA GLU A 239 19.00 -8.16 -14.65
C GLU A 239 18.86 -9.69 -14.76
N ALA A 240 17.90 -10.19 -15.54
CA ALA A 240 17.66 -11.63 -15.71
C ALA A 240 18.67 -12.36 -16.65
N GLY A 241 19.82 -11.74 -16.96
CA GLY A 241 20.74 -12.24 -17.99
C GLY A 241 22.21 -11.85 -17.85
N ALA A 242 22.71 -11.61 -16.64
CA ALA A 242 24.14 -11.41 -16.37
C ALA A 242 24.82 -12.66 -15.79
#